data_AF-A0A1I5DQM3-F1
#
_entry.id   AF-A0A1I5DQM3-F1
#
_cell.length_a   1.000
_cell.length_b   1.000
_cell.length_c   1.000
_cell.angle_alpha   90.00
_cell.angle_beta   90.00
_cell.angle_gamma   90.00
#
_symmetry.space_group_name_H-M   'P 1'
#
loop_
_entity.id
_entity.type
_entity.pdbx_description
1 polymer ?
#
loop_
_entity_poly.entity_id
_entity_poly.type
_entity_poly.pdbx_seq_one_letter_code
_entity_poly.pdbx_strand_id
1 'polypeptide(L)'
;MAHATFDSESQLRDRGLRVTRAAQTVLELLEHTSQPLTHDEVAAAYTTATGEEPDRVTIYRVLDRLVEVGLCDRRVGADRVNRFARHVEAASGNTFECDQCHKVLALPSDPELPKVMGRLGRALRKQGIDTRRTALTLHGTCGDCVPAEAAPAARPAARPTRSRTGKGPAGSATTRRRSASLPR
;
A
#
# COMPACT_ATOMS: atom_id res chain seq x y z
N MET A 1 -12.43 -8.39 9.09
CA MET A 1 -11.36 -7.37 9.10
C MET A 1 -12.00 -6.06 8.71
N ALA A 2 -12.12 -5.12 9.65
CA ALA A 2 -12.70 -3.82 9.38
C ALA A 2 -11.61 -2.96 8.70
N HIS A 3 -11.64 -2.90 7.37
CA HIS A 3 -10.95 -1.80 6.69
C HIS A 3 -11.64 -0.53 7.15
N ALA A 4 -10.88 0.41 7.73
CA ALA A 4 -11.39 1.74 8.01
C ALA A 4 -12.06 2.23 6.72
N THR A 5 -13.35 2.54 6.79
CA THR A 5 -14.15 2.83 5.61
C THR A 5 -13.59 4.11 5.00
N PHE A 6 -12.85 3.97 3.90
CA PHE A 6 -12.34 5.11 3.16
C PHE A 6 -13.55 5.91 2.65
N ASP A 7 -13.73 7.12 3.20
CA ASP A 7 -14.82 8.01 2.82
C ASP A 7 -14.34 8.99 1.75
N SER A 8 -14.53 8.59 0.49
CA SER A 8 -14.14 9.36 -0.68
C SER A 8 -14.87 10.71 -0.76
N GLU A 9 -16.13 10.78 -0.32
CA GLU A 9 -16.92 12.01 -0.30
C GLU A 9 -16.31 13.04 0.66
N SER A 10 -16.03 12.64 1.91
CA SER A 10 -15.43 13.54 2.89
C SER A 10 -14.05 14.03 2.45
N GLN A 11 -13.21 13.15 1.90
CA GLN A 11 -11.88 13.53 1.38
C GLN A 11 -11.95 14.59 0.27
N LEU A 12 -12.90 14.46 -0.67
CA LEU A 12 -13.10 15.45 -1.72
C LEU A 12 -13.57 16.79 -1.14
N ARG A 13 -14.51 16.75 -0.20
CA ARG A 13 -15.10 17.93 0.43
C ARG A 13 -14.07 18.71 1.25
N ASP A 14 -13.26 18.02 2.05
CA ASP A 14 -12.22 18.61 2.90
C ASP A 14 -11.14 19.32 2.07
N ARG A 15 -10.95 18.89 0.82
CA ARG A 15 -10.04 19.49 -0.15
C ARG A 15 -10.70 20.52 -1.07
N GLY A 16 -11.95 20.89 -0.79
CA GLY A 16 -12.69 21.91 -1.53
C GLY A 16 -13.14 21.50 -2.94
N LEU A 17 -13.09 20.21 -3.27
CA LEU A 17 -13.57 19.70 -4.54
C LEU A 17 -15.08 19.48 -4.53
N ARG A 18 -15.71 19.71 -5.69
CA ARG A 18 -17.09 19.28 -5.90
C ARG A 18 -17.17 17.76 -5.85
N VAL A 19 -17.99 17.26 -4.94
CA VAL A 19 -18.31 15.83 -4.83
C VAL A 19 -19.19 15.43 -6.04
N THR A 20 -18.60 14.70 -6.99
CA THR A 20 -19.31 14.09 -8.13
C THR A 20 -19.14 12.58 -8.07
N ARG A 21 -20.03 11.83 -8.73
CA ARG A 21 -19.87 10.36 -8.86
C ARG A 21 -18.53 10.02 -9.49
N ALA A 22 -18.17 10.72 -10.57
CA ALA A 22 -16.90 10.49 -11.26
C ALA A 22 -15.67 10.70 -10.34
N ALA A 23 -15.65 11.79 -9.56
CA ALA A 23 -14.54 12.08 -8.66
C ALA A 23 -14.42 11.07 -7.52
N GLN A 24 -15.56 10.67 -6.93
CA GLN A 24 -15.59 9.65 -5.87
C GLN A 24 -15.08 8.30 -6.39
N THR A 25 -15.63 7.82 -7.51
CA THR A 25 -15.23 6.53 -8.08
C THR A 25 -13.75 6.52 -8.46
N VAL A 26 -13.22 7.58 -9.10
CA VAL A 26 -11.78 7.64 -9.43
C VAL A 26 -10.93 7.64 -8.16
N LEU A 27 -11.32 8.39 -7.13
CA LEU A 27 -10.57 8.43 -5.87
C LEU A 27 -10.57 7.06 -5.16
N GLU A 28 -11.73 6.39 -5.12
CA GLU A 28 -11.85 5.03 -4.58
C GLU A 28 -11.00 4.02 -5.36
N LEU A 29 -10.99 4.09 -6.69
CA LEU A 29 -10.15 3.23 -7.51
C LEU A 29 -8.66 3.42 -7.17
N LEU A 30 -8.22 4.68 -7.06
CA LEU A 30 -6.82 4.98 -6.72
C LEU A 30 -6.45 4.52 -5.31
N GLU A 31 -7.37 4.59 -4.35
CA GLU A 31 -7.15 4.13 -2.97
C GLU A 31 -6.90 2.62 -2.90
N HIS A 32 -7.63 1.83 -3.68
CA HIS A 32 -7.56 0.36 -3.63
C HIS A 32 -6.55 -0.25 -4.61
N THR A 33 -5.98 0.56 -5.51
CA THR A 33 -5.00 0.08 -6.48
C THR A 33 -3.59 0.14 -5.90
N SER A 34 -2.88 -0.98 -5.95
CA SER A 34 -1.51 -1.09 -5.42
C SER A 34 -0.43 -0.52 -6.36
N GLN A 35 -0.76 -0.21 -7.60
CA GLN A 35 0.15 0.27 -8.64
C GLN A 35 -0.38 1.55 -9.28
N PRO A 36 0.49 2.48 -9.69
CA PRO A 36 0.07 3.67 -10.41
C PRO A 36 -0.58 3.32 -11.76
N LEU A 37 -1.72 3.94 -12.05
CA LEU A 37 -2.51 3.70 -13.27
C LEU A 37 -2.30 4.82 -14.28
N THR A 38 -2.27 4.48 -15.56
CA THR A 38 -2.39 5.44 -16.66
C THR A 38 -3.81 5.97 -16.79
N HIS A 39 -4.03 7.05 -17.54
CA HIS A 39 -5.38 7.58 -17.79
C HIS A 39 -6.32 6.53 -18.38
N ASP A 40 -5.84 5.76 -19.36
CA ASP A 40 -6.66 4.80 -20.08
C ASP A 40 -6.98 3.58 -19.18
N GLU A 41 -6.05 3.18 -18.29
CA GLU A 41 -6.31 2.17 -17.26
C GLU A 41 -7.32 2.65 -16.20
N VAL A 42 -7.25 3.92 -15.78
CA VAL A 42 -8.25 4.52 -14.89
C VAL A 42 -9.64 4.51 -15.55
N ALA A 43 -9.72 4.85 -16.83
CA ALA A 43 -10.99 4.80 -17.58
C ALA A 43 -11.54 3.38 -17.67
N ALA A 44 -10.69 2.38 -17.98
CA ALA A 44 -11.10 0.98 -18.03
C ALA A 44 -11.56 0.44 -16.66
N ALA A 45 -10.85 0.79 -15.59
CA ALA A 45 -11.23 0.43 -14.23
C ALA A 45 -12.53 1.10 -13.80
N TYR A 46 -12.75 2.36 -14.20
CA TYR A 46 -14.00 3.08 -13.99
C TYR A 46 -15.19 2.39 -14.68
N THR A 47 -15.05 2.03 -15.95
CA THR A 47 -16.09 1.31 -16.69
C THR A 47 -16.41 -0.02 -16.02
N THR A 48 -15.40 -0.73 -15.56
CA THR A 48 -15.57 -2.01 -14.85
C THR A 48 -16.33 -1.82 -13.53
N ALA A 49 -16.05 -0.75 -12.78
CA ALA A 49 -16.69 -0.47 -11.50
C ALA A 49 -18.13 0.05 -11.63
N THR A 50 -18.45 0.80 -12.70
CA THR A 50 -19.74 1.50 -12.82
C THR A 50 -20.67 0.92 -13.87
N GLY A 51 -20.16 0.10 -14.80
CA GLY A 51 -20.87 -0.38 -15.98
C GLY A 51 -21.02 0.66 -17.09
N GLU A 52 -20.48 1.86 -16.91
CA GLU A 52 -20.63 2.99 -17.84
C GLU A 52 -19.25 3.49 -18.29
N GLU A 53 -19.08 3.68 -19.60
CA GLU A 53 -17.85 4.25 -20.13
C GLU A 53 -17.82 5.77 -19.90
N PRO A 54 -16.85 6.30 -19.13
CA PRO A 54 -16.76 7.72 -18.89
C PRO A 54 -16.18 8.42 -20.11
N ASP A 55 -16.63 9.66 -20.35
CA ASP A 55 -15.95 10.52 -21.31
C ASP A 55 -14.48 10.73 -20.89
N ARG A 56 -13.56 10.60 -21.86
CA ARG A 56 -12.12 10.66 -21.59
C ARG A 56 -11.70 12.01 -20.99
N VAL A 57 -12.30 13.11 -21.45
CA VAL A 57 -12.01 14.45 -20.90
C VAL A 57 -12.43 14.54 -19.43
N THR A 58 -13.49 13.83 -19.04
CA THR A 58 -13.93 13.75 -17.64
C THR A 58 -12.89 13.08 -16.75
N ILE A 59 -12.33 11.93 -17.15
CA ILE A 59 -11.29 11.24 -16.38
C ILE A 59 -10.05 12.12 -16.23
N TYR A 60 -9.60 12.76 -17.32
CA TYR A 60 -8.44 13.65 -17.30
C TYR A 60 -8.66 14.82 -16.34
N ARG A 61 -9.80 15.51 -16.43
CA ARG A 61 -10.13 16.64 -15.54
C ARG A 61 -10.25 16.22 -14.08
N VAL A 62 -10.78 15.04 -13.80
CA VAL A 62 -10.86 14.51 -12.43
C VAL A 62 -9.47 14.25 -11.89
N LEU A 63 -8.62 13.54 -12.63
CA LEU A 63 -7.24 13.24 -12.21
C LEU A 63 -6.42 14.52 -11.99
N ASP A 64 -6.49 15.48 -12.91
CA ASP A 64 -5.79 16.76 -12.75
C ASP A 64 -6.24 17.50 -11.49
N ARG A 65 -7.55 17.58 -11.22
CA ARG A 65 -8.08 18.19 -9.99
C ARG A 65 -7.64 17.46 -8.74
N LEU A 66 -7.62 16.12 -8.74
CA LEU A 66 -7.14 15.34 -7.61
C LEU A 66 -5.65 15.59 -7.34
N VAL A 67 -4.86 15.77 -8.40
CA VAL A 67 -3.43 16.13 -8.29
C VAL A 67 -3.27 17.53 -7.73
N GLU A 68 -4.03 18.51 -8.24
CA GLU A 68 -3.99 19.90 -7.77
C GLU A 68 -4.25 20.04 -6.27
N VAL A 69 -5.18 19.25 -5.72
CA VAL A 69 -5.52 19.30 -4.30
C VAL A 69 -4.71 18.33 -3.42
N GLY A 70 -3.76 17.60 -4.00
CA GLY A 70 -2.88 16.67 -3.29
C GLY A 70 -3.56 15.38 -2.82
N LEU A 71 -4.63 14.94 -3.48
CA LEU A 71 -5.24 13.61 -3.29
C LEU A 71 -4.62 12.56 -4.22
N CYS A 72 -3.96 12.98 -5.29
CA CYS A 72 -3.29 12.09 -6.23
C CYS A 72 -1.89 12.60 -6.55
N ASP A 73 -0.95 11.68 -6.75
CA ASP A 73 0.35 12.00 -7.31
C ASP A 73 0.39 11.64 -8.79
N ARG A 74 0.91 12.56 -9.61
CA ARG A 74 1.24 12.32 -11.01
C ARG A 74 2.73 12.03 -11.16
N ARG A 75 3.07 10.96 -11.87
CA ARG A 75 4.42 10.56 -12.22
C ARG A 75 4.53 10.34 -13.72
N VAL A 76 5.67 10.71 -14.30
CA VAL A 76 5.96 10.44 -15.71
C VAL A 76 6.87 9.22 -15.77
N GLY A 77 6.39 8.12 -16.33
CA GLY A 77 7.21 6.92 -16.52
C GLY A 77 8.33 7.15 -17.54
N ALA A 78 9.27 6.20 -17.61
CA ALA A 78 10.36 6.25 -18.60
C ALA A 78 9.84 6.23 -20.05
N ASP A 79 8.67 5.63 -20.26
CA ASP A 79 7.90 5.64 -21.51
C ASP A 79 7.21 6.98 -21.82
N ARG A 80 7.41 8.01 -20.98
CA ARG A 80 6.76 9.33 -21.04
C ARG A 80 5.24 9.28 -20.84
N VAL A 81 4.71 8.20 -20.27
CA VAL A 81 3.29 8.08 -19.95
C VAL A 81 3.03 8.53 -18.51
N ASN A 82 2.02 9.39 -18.33
CA ASN A 82 1.56 9.81 -17.03
C ASN A 82 0.88 8.66 -16.29
N ARG A 83 1.32 8.42 -15.06
CA ARG A 83 0.73 7.46 -14.13
C ARG A 83 0.29 8.18 -12.85
N PHE A 84 -0.81 7.70 -12.30
CA PHE A 84 -1.53 8.30 -11.19
C PHE A 84 -1.69 7.28 -10.08
N ALA A 85 -1.31 7.68 -8.87
CA ALA A 85 -1.51 6.89 -7.67
C ALA A 85 -2.13 7.76 -6.59
N ARG A 86 -2.77 7.13 -5.61
CA ARG A 86 -3.21 7.85 -4.41
C ARG A 86 -2.00 8.52 -3.76
N HIS A 87 -2.14 9.81 -3.45
CA HIS A 87 -1.10 10.52 -2.71
C HIS A 87 -0.89 9.89 -1.33
N VAL A 88 0.36 9.57 -1.01
CA VAL A 88 0.72 8.97 0.28
C VAL A 88 1.18 10.07 1.23
N GLU A 89 0.35 10.37 2.23
CA GLU A 89 0.71 11.30 3.28
C GLU A 89 1.61 10.61 4.32
N ALA A 90 2.88 10.98 4.34
CA ALA A 90 3.83 10.54 5.35
C ALA A 90 4.01 11.64 6.41
N ALA A 91 3.71 11.34 7.67
CA ALA A 91 3.89 12.30 8.78
C ALA A 91 5.36 12.79 8.90
N SER A 92 6.32 11.93 8.55
CA SER A 92 7.74 12.26 8.49
C SER A 92 8.18 12.97 7.19
N GLY A 93 7.29 13.01 6.19
CA GLY A 93 7.60 13.45 4.84
C GLY A 93 8.48 12.49 4.03
N ASN A 94 8.81 11.32 4.58
CA ASN A 94 9.75 10.38 3.99
C ASN A 94 9.02 9.20 3.33
N THR A 95 9.46 8.82 2.15
CA THR A 95 8.79 7.82 1.32
C THR A 95 9.76 6.79 0.74
N PHE A 96 9.22 5.64 0.37
CA PHE A 96 9.85 4.65 -0.48
C PHE A 96 9.15 4.64 -1.84
N GLU A 97 9.89 4.50 -2.93
CA GLU A 97 9.37 4.31 -4.28
C GLU A 97 9.97 3.03 -4.90
N CYS A 98 9.10 2.16 -5.44
CA CYS A 98 9.53 0.96 -6.13
C CYS A 98 10.02 1.28 -7.56
N ASP A 99 11.20 0.82 -7.95
CA ASP A 99 11.76 1.06 -9.29
C ASP A 99 11.08 0.23 -10.39
N GLN A 100 10.32 -0.81 -10.02
CA GLN A 100 9.65 -1.71 -10.96
C GLN A 100 8.19 -1.32 -11.18
N CYS A 101 7.41 -1.19 -10.10
CA CYS A 101 5.98 -0.89 -10.17
C CYS A 101 5.65 0.54 -9.78
N HIS A 102 6.62 1.38 -9.40
CA HIS A 102 6.42 2.77 -9.00
C HIS A 102 5.45 2.98 -7.82
N LYS A 103 5.17 1.93 -7.05
CA LYS A 103 4.40 2.00 -5.80
C LYS A 103 5.16 2.86 -4.79
N VAL A 104 4.45 3.83 -4.20
CA VAL A 104 4.97 4.70 -3.14
C VAL A 104 4.43 4.25 -1.79
N LEU A 105 5.28 4.24 -0.78
CA LEU A 105 4.92 3.89 0.60
C LEU A 105 5.50 4.92 1.57
N ALA A 106 4.78 5.24 2.64
CA ALA A 106 5.34 6.04 3.72
C ALA A 106 6.41 5.22 4.45
N LEU A 107 7.58 5.82 4.70
CA LEU A 107 8.60 5.18 5.51
C LEU A 107 8.16 5.15 6.98
N PRO A 108 8.52 4.09 7.72
CA PRO A 108 8.32 4.05 9.16
C PRO A 108 9.05 5.22 9.82
N SER A 109 8.47 5.73 10.91
CA SER A 109 9.08 6.82 11.67
C SER A 109 10.31 6.31 12.42
N ASP A 110 11.45 6.97 12.20
CA ASP A 110 12.69 6.76 12.97
C ASP A 110 12.95 8.01 13.83
N PRO A 111 13.05 7.88 15.16
CA PRO A 111 13.26 9.02 16.06
C PRO A 111 14.64 9.68 15.92
N GLU A 112 15.64 9.00 15.38
CA GLU A 112 17.00 9.55 15.17
C GLU A 112 17.10 10.32 13.85
N LEU A 113 16.32 9.96 12.84
CA LEU A 113 16.37 10.58 11.52
C LEU A 113 16.12 12.11 11.54
N PRO A 114 15.12 12.65 12.27
CA PRO A 114 14.96 14.10 12.44
C PRO A 114 16.19 14.79 13.04
N LYS A 115 16.90 14.14 13.97
CA LYS A 115 18.12 14.69 14.57
C LYS A 115 19.25 14.78 13.56
N VAL A 116 19.40 13.78 12.69
CA VAL A 116 20.36 13.78 11.58
C VAL A 116 20.02 14.89 10.59
N MET A 117 18.78 14.96 10.12
CA MET A 117 18.32 15.99 9.17
C MET A 117 18.47 17.40 9.73
N GLY A 118 18.17 17.60 11.02
CA GLY A 118 18.36 18.87 11.71
C GLY A 118 19.84 19.29 11.84
N ARG A 119 20.76 18.34 12.03
CA ARG A 119 22.21 18.62 12.00
C ARG A 119 22.65 19.11 10.61
N LEU A 120 22.19 18.44 9.55
CA LEU A 120 22.50 18.84 8.17
C LEU A 120 21.93 20.23 7.86
N GLY A 121 20.67 20.49 8.23
CA GLY A 121 20.05 21.81 8.06
C GLY A 121 20.81 22.92 8.77
N ARG A 122 21.32 22.69 9.99
CA ARG A 122 22.18 23.67 10.69
C ARG A 122 23.51 23.89 9.98
N ALA A 123 24.12 22.84 9.43
CA ALA A 123 25.36 22.98 8.67
C ALA A 123 25.15 23.82 7.40
N LEU A 124 24.05 23.60 6.68
CA LEU A 124 23.66 24.38 5.50
C LEU A 124 23.36 25.85 5.84
N ARG A 125 22.64 26.10 6.95
CA ARG A 125 22.39 27.48 7.42
C ARG A 125 23.67 28.26 7.68
N LYS A 126 24.71 27.62 8.23
CA LYS A 126 26.03 28.27 8.43
C LYS A 126 26.70 28.69 7.12
N GLN A 127 26.29 28.09 6.00
CA GLN A 127 26.74 28.46 4.65
C GLN A 127 25.78 29.46 3.98
N GLY A 128 24.81 30.01 4.71
CA GLY A 128 23.80 30.93 4.17
C GLY A 128 22.65 30.26 3.44
N ILE A 129 22.53 28.93 3.49
CA ILE A 129 21.47 28.18 2.81
C ILE A 129 20.30 27.94 3.77
N ASP A 130 19.15 28.55 3.50
CA ASP A 130 17.91 28.38 4.27
C ASP A 130 17.03 27.27 3.68
N THR A 131 17.09 26.08 4.27
CA THR A 131 16.29 24.92 3.83
C THR A 131 14.86 25.01 4.35
N ARG A 132 13.88 25.07 3.43
CA ARG A 132 12.44 25.15 3.77
C ARG A 132 11.76 23.80 3.96
N ARG A 133 12.23 22.76 3.28
CA ARG A 133 11.69 21.40 3.34
C ARG A 133 12.83 20.40 3.16
N THR A 134 12.79 19.34 3.95
CA THR A 134 13.72 18.21 3.84
C THR A 134 12.89 16.95 3.80
N ALA A 135 13.10 16.11 2.79
CA ALA A 135 12.40 14.84 2.61
C ALA A 135 13.42 13.79 2.19
N LEU A 136 13.25 12.56 2.65
CA LEU A 136 14.02 11.40 2.24
C LEU A 136 13.13 10.50 1.37
N THR A 137 13.61 10.20 0.17
CA THR A 137 13.01 9.17 -0.70
C THR A 137 14.00 8.03 -0.87
N LEU A 138 13.59 6.81 -0.54
CA LEU A 138 14.35 5.59 -0.81
C LEU A 138 13.83 4.91 -2.07
N HIS A 139 14.74 4.43 -2.91
CA HIS A 139 14.44 3.70 -4.14
C HIS A 139 14.85 2.24 -4.00
N GLY A 140 14.08 1.32 -4.58
CA GLY A 140 14.40 -0.11 -4.58
C GLY A 140 13.26 -0.97 -5.13
N THR A 141 13.23 -2.25 -4.79
CA THR A 141 12.17 -3.19 -5.26
C THR A 141 11.24 -3.56 -4.11
N CYS A 142 9.93 -3.39 -4.28
CA CYS A 142 8.95 -3.80 -3.28
C CYS A 142 8.76 -5.33 -3.25
N GLY A 143 8.21 -5.86 -2.15
CA GLY A 143 7.96 -7.30 -2.00
C GLY A 143 7.04 -7.90 -3.07
N ASP A 144 6.15 -7.11 -3.66
CA ASP A 144 5.26 -7.54 -4.76
C ASP A 144 6.04 -7.75 -6.08
N CYS A 145 7.19 -7.08 -6.23
CA CYS A 145 8.03 -7.12 -7.43
C CYS A 145 9.28 -7.99 -7.26
N VAL A 146 9.58 -8.48 -6.05
CA VAL A 146 10.67 -9.45 -5.88
C VAL A 146 10.19 -10.77 -6.52
N PRO A 147 10.87 -11.27 -7.57
CA PRO A 147 10.51 -12.57 -8.14
C PRO A 147 10.60 -13.63 -7.04
N ALA A 148 9.65 -14.57 -7.03
CA ALA A 148 9.43 -15.56 -5.96
C ALA A 148 10.67 -16.42 -5.62
N GLU A 149 11.71 -16.39 -6.45
CA GLU A 149 12.99 -17.10 -6.24
C GLU A 149 14.03 -16.34 -5.39
N ALA A 150 13.78 -15.08 -5.02
CA ALA A 150 14.69 -14.26 -4.22
C ALA A 150 14.10 -13.86 -2.84
N ALA A 151 13.11 -14.60 -2.35
CA ALA A 151 12.70 -14.48 -0.96
C ALA A 151 13.72 -15.19 -0.06
N PRO A 152 14.49 -14.50 0.81
CA PRO A 152 15.17 -15.18 1.88
C PRO A 152 14.09 -15.85 2.73
N ALA A 153 14.11 -17.19 2.76
CA ALA A 153 13.15 -18.02 3.46
C ALA A 153 12.80 -17.41 4.81
N ALA A 154 11.56 -16.93 4.94
CA ALA A 154 10.98 -16.60 6.22
C ALA A 154 11.20 -17.82 7.12
N ARG A 155 12.02 -17.65 8.18
CA ARG A 155 12.20 -18.66 9.21
C ARG A 155 10.80 -19.11 9.64
N PRO A 156 10.45 -20.41 9.54
CA PRO A 156 9.15 -20.85 9.98
C PRO A 156 8.98 -20.49 11.45
N ALA A 157 7.87 -19.84 11.76
CA ALA A 157 7.47 -19.53 13.13
C ALA A 157 7.62 -20.79 13.98
N ALA A 158 8.33 -20.66 15.09
CA ALA A 158 8.56 -21.74 16.03
C ALA A 158 7.23 -22.39 16.40
N ARG A 159 7.13 -23.69 16.11
CA ARG A 159 6.04 -24.57 16.50
C ARG A 159 5.80 -24.42 18.01
N PRO A 160 4.55 -24.21 18.48
CA PRO A 160 4.29 -24.13 19.91
C PRO A 160 4.70 -25.46 20.56
N THR A 161 5.67 -25.40 21.46
CA THR A 161 6.09 -26.53 22.28
C THR A 161 4.91 -26.89 23.20
N ARG A 162 4.23 -28.00 22.91
CA ARG A 162 3.31 -28.62 23.87
C ARG A 162 4.10 -28.95 25.14
N SER A 163 3.84 -28.20 26.19
CA SER A 163 4.33 -28.48 27.54
C SER A 163 3.77 -29.82 28.01
N ARG A 164 4.66 -30.80 28.14
CA ARG A 164 4.44 -32.03 28.91
C ARG A 164 4.36 -31.64 30.40
N THR A 165 3.17 -31.71 30.97
CA THR A 165 3.00 -31.97 32.40
C THR A 165 2.25 -33.28 32.53
N GLY A 166 3.00 -34.33 32.88
CA GLY A 166 2.44 -35.63 33.21
C GLY A 166 2.02 -35.69 34.67
N LYS A 167 0.90 -36.36 34.93
CA LYS A 167 0.65 -37.13 36.15
C LYS A 167 -0.47 -38.14 35.83
N GLY A 168 -0.13 -39.44 35.79
CA GLY A 168 -1.09 -40.55 35.64
C GLY A 168 -1.75 -40.92 36.97
N PRO A 169 -2.18 -42.18 37.20
CA PRO A 169 -2.44 -43.28 36.26
C PRO A 169 -3.78 -44.02 36.56
N ALA A 170 -3.94 -45.21 35.93
CA ALA A 170 -4.79 -46.36 36.29
C ALA A 170 -6.10 -46.54 35.49
N GLY A 171 -6.29 -47.75 34.94
CA GLY A 171 -7.56 -48.21 34.38
C GLY A 171 -7.44 -49.20 33.22
N SER A 172 -7.29 -50.47 33.56
CA SER A 172 -7.30 -51.69 32.73
C SER A 172 -8.56 -51.95 31.89
N ALA A 173 -8.39 -52.57 30.70
CA ALA A 173 -9.19 -53.69 30.12
C ALA A 173 -8.83 -53.83 28.63
N THR A 174 -8.08 -54.86 28.19
CA THR A 174 -8.59 -56.16 27.67
C THR A 174 -9.82 -55.96 26.77
N THR A 175 -9.82 -56.22 25.45
CA THR A 175 -9.90 -57.56 24.85
C THR A 175 -9.79 -57.48 23.30
N ARG A 176 -9.03 -58.42 22.70
CA ARG A 176 -9.18 -59.15 21.40
C ARG A 176 -9.84 -58.46 20.18
N ARG A 177 -9.15 -58.39 19.02
CA ARG A 177 -9.20 -59.32 17.85
C ARG A 177 -10.64 -59.48 17.29
N ARG A 178 -10.98 -59.36 16.00
CA ARG A 178 -10.34 -59.73 14.72
C ARG A 178 -11.26 -59.17 13.61
N SER A 179 -10.71 -58.63 12.52
CA SER A 179 -10.81 -59.18 11.14
C SER A 179 -12.19 -59.15 10.44
N ALA A 180 -12.20 -58.35 9.38
CA ALA A 180 -12.53 -58.75 7.99
C ALA A 180 -13.97 -58.65 7.45
N SER A 181 -14.00 -58.07 6.24
CA SER A 181 -14.84 -58.40 5.07
C SER A 181 -16.11 -57.60 4.79
N LEU A 182 -16.01 -56.79 3.71
CA LEU A 182 -17.05 -56.51 2.68
C LEU A 182 -17.63 -57.81 2.06
N PRO A 183 -18.58 -57.77 1.09
CA PRO A 183 -19.47 -56.71 0.56
C PRO A 183 -20.96 -57.13 0.72
N ARG A 184 -21.99 -56.34 0.40
CA ARG A 184 -22.46 -55.89 -0.92
C ARG A 184 -23.61 -54.90 -0.74
#